data_AF-A0A9X7HJV3-F1
#
_entry.id   AF-A0A9X7HJV3-F1
#
_cell.length_a   1.000
_cell.length_b   1.000
_cell.length_c   1.000
_cell.angle_alpha   90.00
_cell.angle_beta   90.00
_cell.angle_gamma   90.00
#
_symmetry.space_group_name_H-M   'P 1'
#
loop_
_entity.id
_entity.type
_entity.pdbx_description
1 polymer ?
#
loop_
_entity_poly.entity_id
_entity_poly.type
_entity_poly.pdbx_seq_one_letter_code
_entity_poly.pdbx_strand_id
1 'polypeptide(L)'
;MIRFIMIEHKVDDFELDKYTNELMCKVQQSLNSNELSFHCNGEFKRSCSLSLADKQYFIDFTMFMTPLGYDQLKIDISTKIKENADKELHALKIKLKDLMIEDWKQCVWLTDHQSEEFAEDLYKNVHSVENGLRRLINTVLSHHLGGDWWSFMPSYLVKKYSKRISGYREKAPRFKNVHANLLSIDTSDLTSILKLKTYRMKGQTIFNKSDSLFPEYLVMTPALKQLEYIMSDIINNDKSIENHGDDLTKLLEGQMEVGLDFWEDFFAPLFPCSLREFSGKWDNFSKDRNHIAHNKLIDDKLHQKFKRGMEELLRIITEAEEKFEEDLNNKNSEFLEYKKIYEMEQFKQVQRQNKQSIAEQAGIEIMSEDQIYFLFLEHVSYSFERIRDAIYYRTDIEVTYDEPCEDVYEKIFEIKNILLNTSIHVESKVEIDEEEGCTSIMKLAVYYNADLKGDFEISYINGEAEYNDDQGNYMPKISEELDTSSLDKLERLINEILEKEMPEAPDIL
;
A
#
# COMPACT_ATOMS: atom_id res chain seq x y z
N MET A 1 -22.83 41.46 -7.19
CA MET A 1 -23.41 42.60 -6.44
C MET A 1 -23.09 42.38 -4.99
N ILE A 2 -22.68 43.43 -4.28
CA ILE A 2 -22.43 43.41 -2.84
C ILE A 2 -23.46 44.32 -2.17
N ARG A 3 -24.01 43.88 -1.04
CA ARG A 3 -25.03 44.59 -0.28
C ARG A 3 -24.79 44.41 1.21
N PHE A 4 -24.74 45.52 1.92
CA PHE A 4 -24.73 45.54 3.38
C PHE A 4 -25.55 46.71 3.92
N ILE A 5 -25.97 46.61 5.18
CA ILE A 5 -26.75 47.62 5.89
C ILE A 5 -25.98 48.03 7.13
N MET A 6 -25.88 49.34 7.34
CA MET A 6 -25.50 49.91 8.62
C MET A 6 -26.74 50.28 9.42
N ILE A 7 -26.75 49.95 10.71
CA ILE A 7 -27.91 50.16 11.59
C ILE A 7 -27.47 51.02 12.77
N GLU A 8 -28.30 52.00 13.10
CA GLU A 8 -28.17 52.89 14.25
C GLU A 8 -26.91 53.77 14.18
N HIS A 9 -27.08 54.96 13.59
CA HIS A 9 -26.05 55.98 13.54
C HIS A 9 -25.73 56.51 14.94
N LYS A 10 -24.45 56.77 15.24
CA LYS A 10 -24.01 57.18 16.58
C LYS A 10 -24.23 58.66 16.88
N VAL A 11 -24.56 59.48 15.87
CA VAL A 11 -24.73 60.93 15.99
C VAL A 11 -26.16 61.31 15.57
N ASP A 12 -26.77 62.22 16.33
CA ASP A 12 -28.20 62.60 16.17
C ASP A 12 -28.47 63.52 14.96
N ASP A 13 -27.45 64.11 14.34
CA ASP A 13 -27.58 65.03 13.20
C ASP A 13 -26.99 64.41 11.92
N PHE A 14 -27.79 63.54 11.29
CA PHE A 14 -27.37 62.81 10.09
C PHE A 14 -27.92 63.45 8.80
N GLU A 15 -27.03 64.06 8.02
CA GLU A 15 -27.32 64.50 6.65
C GLU A 15 -26.69 63.52 5.63
N LEU A 16 -27.54 62.80 4.88
CA LEU A 16 -27.09 61.81 3.89
C LEU A 16 -26.13 62.40 2.84
N ASP A 17 -26.41 63.63 2.40
CA ASP A 17 -25.63 64.34 1.39
C ASP A 17 -24.20 64.64 1.87
N LYS A 18 -24.09 65.26 3.05
CA LYS A 18 -22.82 65.62 3.65
C LYS A 18 -22.01 64.36 4.02
N TYR A 19 -22.67 63.38 4.64
CA TYR A 19 -22.05 62.14 5.07
C TYR A 19 -21.46 61.34 3.90
N THR A 20 -22.25 61.11 2.85
CA THR A 20 -21.77 60.32 1.70
C THR A 20 -20.68 61.04 0.91
N ASN A 21 -20.70 62.38 0.84
CA ASN A 21 -19.60 63.14 0.23
C ASN A 21 -18.30 62.99 1.01
N GLU A 22 -18.33 63.19 2.33
CA GLU A 22 -17.15 63.02 3.19
C GLU A 22 -16.61 61.59 3.14
N LEU A 23 -17.51 60.59 3.21
CA LEU A 23 -17.16 59.17 3.09
C LEU A 23 -16.48 58.87 1.75
N MET A 24 -17.09 59.27 0.64
CA MET A 24 -16.55 58.97 -0.69
C MET A 24 -15.26 59.75 -1.00
N CYS A 25 -15.08 60.97 -0.47
CA CYS A 25 -13.81 61.69 -0.54
C CYS A 25 -12.69 60.94 0.21
N LYS A 26 -12.96 60.43 1.42
CA LYS A 26 -12.01 59.60 2.17
C LYS A 26 -11.67 58.31 1.40
N VAL A 27 -12.68 57.67 0.80
CA VAL A 27 -12.48 56.47 -0.04
C VAL A 27 -11.61 56.78 -1.25
N GLN A 28 -11.90 57.85 -1.99
CA GLN A 28 -11.16 58.28 -3.18
C GLN A 28 -9.69 58.55 -2.87
N GLN A 29 -9.41 59.28 -1.77
CA GLN A 29 -8.05 59.56 -1.30
C GLN A 29 -7.31 58.28 -0.91
N SER A 30 -8.00 57.32 -0.28
CA SER A 30 -7.36 56.09 0.21
C SER A 30 -7.09 55.05 -0.89
N LEU A 31 -7.87 55.04 -1.97
CA LEU A 31 -7.78 54.05 -3.05
C LEU A 31 -7.14 54.61 -4.34
N ASN A 32 -6.64 55.86 -4.33
CA ASN A 32 -6.06 56.53 -5.51
C ASN A 32 -6.96 56.44 -6.76
N SER A 33 -8.25 56.75 -6.61
CA SER A 33 -9.21 56.71 -7.73
C SER A 33 -9.10 57.92 -8.65
N ASN A 34 -9.26 57.68 -9.95
CA ASN A 34 -9.11 58.69 -11.00
C ASN A 34 -10.34 59.59 -11.14
N GLU A 35 -11.55 59.07 -10.94
CA GLU A 35 -12.81 59.81 -11.14
C GLU A 35 -13.93 59.34 -10.20
N LEU A 36 -14.55 60.29 -9.48
CA LEU A 36 -15.75 60.11 -8.67
C LEU A 36 -16.84 61.04 -9.20
N SER A 37 -18.02 60.50 -9.50
CA SER A 37 -19.18 61.28 -9.94
C SER A 37 -20.47 60.82 -9.25
N PHE A 38 -21.28 61.78 -8.80
CA PHE A 38 -22.61 61.55 -8.25
C PHE A 38 -23.66 61.77 -9.34
N HIS A 39 -24.58 60.80 -9.51
CA HIS A 39 -25.55 60.79 -10.63
C HIS A 39 -26.99 60.95 -10.17
N CYS A 40 -27.32 60.59 -8.92
CA CYS A 40 -28.64 60.80 -8.34
C CYS A 40 -28.49 61.30 -6.91
N ASN A 41 -29.13 62.43 -6.59
CA ASN A 41 -29.17 63.02 -5.25
C ASN A 41 -30.64 63.28 -4.90
N GLY A 42 -31.21 62.48 -4.01
CA GLY A 42 -32.52 62.72 -3.40
C GLY A 42 -32.45 62.56 -1.89
N GLU A 43 -33.47 63.02 -1.17
CA GLU A 43 -33.49 63.05 0.32
C GLU A 43 -33.17 61.68 0.97
N PHE A 44 -33.60 60.57 0.34
CA PHE A 44 -33.44 59.22 0.90
C PHE A 44 -32.57 58.30 0.05
N LYS A 45 -32.06 58.75 -1.11
CA LYS A 45 -31.26 57.92 -2.01
C LYS A 45 -30.19 58.75 -2.69
N ARG A 46 -28.95 58.24 -2.66
CA ARG A 46 -27.83 58.79 -3.41
C ARG A 46 -27.12 57.71 -4.21
N SER A 47 -26.70 58.02 -5.42
CA SER A 47 -26.00 57.09 -6.30
C SER A 47 -24.73 57.74 -6.84
N CYS A 48 -23.60 57.04 -6.73
CA CYS A 48 -22.32 57.49 -7.26
C CYS A 48 -21.64 56.41 -8.09
N SER A 49 -20.77 56.84 -9.01
CA SER A 49 -19.85 55.94 -9.70
C SER A 49 -18.41 56.30 -9.38
N LEU A 50 -17.60 55.28 -9.16
CA LEU A 50 -16.18 55.39 -8.85
C LEU A 50 -15.37 54.60 -9.89
N SER A 51 -14.37 55.25 -10.50
CA SER A 51 -13.45 54.60 -11.43
C SER A 51 -12.15 54.20 -10.71
N LEU A 52 -11.84 52.90 -10.66
CA LEU A 52 -10.61 52.36 -10.09
C LEU A 52 -9.95 51.45 -11.14
N ALA A 53 -8.67 51.67 -11.45
CA ALA A 53 -7.87 50.83 -12.37
C ALA A 53 -8.63 50.42 -13.66
N ASP A 54 -9.16 51.42 -14.38
CA ASP A 54 -9.94 51.26 -15.63
C ASP A 54 -11.30 50.56 -15.50
N LYS A 55 -11.76 50.27 -14.28
CA LYS A 55 -13.08 49.69 -13.99
C LYS A 55 -14.01 50.71 -13.36
N GLN A 56 -15.29 50.67 -13.74
CA GLN A 56 -16.33 51.55 -13.21
C GLN A 56 -17.24 50.79 -12.23
N TYR A 57 -17.26 51.24 -10.98
CA TYR A 57 -18.11 50.72 -9.91
C TYR A 57 -19.27 51.69 -9.65
N PHE A 58 -20.44 51.15 -9.37
CA PHE A 58 -21.65 51.91 -9.03
C PHE A 58 -22.05 51.60 -7.59
N ILE A 59 -22.21 52.64 -6.80
CA ILE A 59 -22.55 52.53 -5.38
C ILE A 59 -23.83 53.32 -5.13
N ASP A 60 -24.86 52.63 -4.67
CA ASP A 60 -26.14 53.20 -4.25
C ASP A 60 -26.27 53.19 -2.73
N PHE A 61 -26.55 54.36 -2.17
CA PHE A 61 -26.87 54.59 -0.78
C PHE A 61 -28.38 54.82 -0.65
N THR A 62 -29.06 54.06 0.19
CA THR A 62 -30.50 54.21 0.46
C THR A 62 -30.75 54.27 1.96
N MET A 63 -31.38 55.34 2.42
CA MET A 63 -31.73 55.52 3.83
C MET A 63 -33.14 55.00 4.11
N PHE A 64 -33.30 54.27 5.21
CA PHE A 64 -34.58 53.83 5.74
C PHE A 64 -34.73 54.31 7.18
N MET A 65 -35.84 54.97 7.47
CA MET A 65 -36.26 55.26 8.85
C MET A 65 -37.19 54.15 9.32
N THR A 66 -36.83 53.49 10.42
CA THR A 66 -37.71 52.48 11.02
C THR A 66 -38.74 53.14 11.95
N PRO A 67 -39.96 52.57 12.09
CA PRO A 67 -40.97 53.09 13.03
C PRO A 67 -40.52 53.11 14.49
N LEU A 68 -39.47 52.35 14.82
CA LEU A 68 -38.85 52.25 16.14
C LEU A 68 -37.75 53.32 16.36
N GLY A 69 -37.50 54.19 15.38
CA GLY A 69 -36.61 55.36 15.51
C GLY A 69 -35.13 55.10 15.20
N TYR A 70 -34.76 53.95 14.63
CA TYR A 70 -33.39 53.68 14.21
C TYR A 70 -33.22 53.96 12.71
N ASP A 71 -32.25 54.80 12.39
CA ASP A 71 -31.80 55.04 11.02
C ASP A 71 -31.04 53.82 10.49
N GLN A 72 -31.30 53.46 9.24
CA GLN A 72 -30.61 52.37 8.55
C GLN A 72 -30.13 52.84 7.19
N LEU A 73 -28.84 52.71 6.94
CA LEU A 73 -28.23 53.02 5.65
C LEU A 73 -27.88 51.73 4.92
N LYS A 74 -28.57 51.49 3.81
CA LYS A 74 -28.29 50.38 2.89
C LYS A 74 -27.33 50.83 1.80
N ILE A 75 -26.35 49.99 1.52
CA ILE A 75 -25.32 50.22 0.51
C ILE A 75 -25.34 49.06 -0.49
N ASP A 76 -25.55 49.37 -1.76
CA ASP A 76 -25.48 48.43 -2.87
C ASP A 76 -24.29 48.79 -3.76
N ILE A 77 -23.36 47.85 -3.95
CA ILE A 77 -22.19 48.01 -4.83
C ILE A 77 -22.34 47.06 -6.02
N SER A 78 -22.24 47.60 -7.23
CA SER A 78 -22.33 46.86 -8.48
C SER A 78 -21.23 47.26 -9.46
N THR A 79 -20.90 46.35 -10.38
CA THR A 79 -19.93 46.55 -11.46
C THR A 79 -20.57 46.10 -12.77
N LYS A 80 -20.22 46.75 -13.89
CA LYS A 80 -20.66 46.36 -15.24
C LYS A 80 -19.96 45.08 -15.72
N ILE A 81 -18.70 44.89 -15.34
CA ILE A 81 -17.89 43.74 -15.73
C ILE A 81 -17.78 42.84 -14.50
N LYS A 82 -18.28 41.61 -14.62
CA LYS A 82 -18.12 40.58 -13.60
C LYS A 82 -16.83 39.82 -13.89
N GLU A 83 -15.78 40.12 -13.14
CA GLU A 83 -14.54 39.33 -13.11
C GLU A 83 -14.50 38.49 -11.85
N ASN A 84 -14.04 37.24 -11.98
CA ASN A 84 -13.77 36.39 -10.83
C ASN A 84 -12.63 37.01 -10.00
N ALA A 85 -12.85 37.15 -8.69
CA ALA A 85 -11.85 37.63 -7.73
C ALA A 85 -11.33 39.06 -7.99
N ASP A 86 -12.23 40.01 -8.31
CA ASP A 86 -11.92 41.44 -8.43
C ASP A 86 -11.33 42.02 -7.12
N LYS A 87 -10.02 42.27 -7.12
CA LYS A 87 -9.27 42.78 -5.95
C LYS A 87 -9.65 44.21 -5.60
N GLU A 88 -9.93 45.03 -6.60
CA GLU A 88 -10.30 46.42 -6.43
C GLU A 88 -11.70 46.53 -5.80
N LEU A 89 -12.65 45.70 -6.22
CA LEU A 89 -13.97 45.57 -5.60
C LEU A 89 -13.88 45.12 -4.14
N HIS A 90 -12.96 44.19 -3.84
CA HIS A 90 -12.69 43.74 -2.48
C HIS A 90 -12.16 44.89 -1.61
N ALA A 91 -11.16 45.62 -2.10
CA ALA A 91 -10.59 46.76 -1.38
C ALA A 91 -11.66 47.84 -1.12
N LEU A 92 -12.49 48.13 -2.13
CA LEU A 92 -13.58 49.10 -2.04
C LEU A 92 -14.61 48.74 -0.98
N LYS A 93 -15.14 47.51 -0.99
CA LYS A 93 -16.20 47.10 -0.05
C LYS A 93 -15.70 47.08 1.40
N ILE A 94 -14.47 46.60 1.62
CA ILE A 94 -13.87 46.55 2.96
C ILE A 94 -13.60 47.97 3.46
N LYS A 95 -13.05 48.85 2.62
CA LYS A 95 -12.75 50.23 3.01
C LYS A 95 -14.01 51.03 3.34
N LEU A 96 -15.06 50.90 2.53
CA LEU A 96 -16.36 51.51 2.81
C LEU A 96 -16.89 51.06 4.17
N LYS A 97 -16.87 49.75 4.44
CA LYS A 97 -17.31 49.23 5.74
C LYS A 97 -16.45 49.73 6.89
N ASP A 98 -15.12 49.69 6.77
CA ASP A 98 -14.22 50.09 7.85
C ASP A 98 -14.39 51.57 8.22
N LEU A 99 -14.62 52.44 7.24
CA LEU A 99 -14.92 53.85 7.50
C LEU A 99 -16.30 54.02 8.16
N MET A 100 -17.31 53.30 7.70
CA MET A 100 -18.67 53.43 8.22
C MET A 100 -18.85 52.81 9.61
N ILE A 101 -18.07 51.80 10.00
CA ILE A 101 -18.23 51.17 11.32
C ILE A 101 -17.81 52.09 12.48
N GLU A 102 -17.02 53.13 12.18
CA GLU A 102 -16.69 54.19 13.13
C GLU A 102 -17.94 54.99 13.53
N ASP A 103 -18.83 55.26 12.57
CA ASP A 103 -20.02 56.11 12.77
C ASP A 103 -21.29 55.33 13.11
N TRP A 104 -21.33 54.02 12.83
CA TRP A 104 -22.51 53.16 12.96
C TRP A 104 -22.31 52.07 14.02
N LYS A 105 -23.39 51.67 14.72
CA LYS A 105 -23.28 50.66 15.79
C LYS A 105 -23.22 49.22 15.28
N GLN A 106 -23.96 48.90 14.22
CA GLN A 106 -24.02 47.55 13.67
C GLN A 106 -23.87 47.54 12.14
N CYS A 107 -23.24 46.50 11.63
CA CYS A 107 -23.08 46.23 10.20
C CYS A 107 -23.61 44.83 9.88
N VAL A 108 -24.57 44.74 8.96
CA VAL A 108 -25.18 43.49 8.52
C VAL A 108 -24.89 43.28 7.04
N TRP A 109 -24.13 42.24 6.73
CA TRP A 109 -23.92 41.78 5.35
C TRP A 109 -25.13 41.01 4.86
N LEU A 110 -25.67 41.38 3.70
CA LEU A 110 -26.84 40.71 3.12
C LEU A 110 -26.46 39.81 1.96
N THR A 111 -25.71 40.32 0.98
CA THR A 111 -25.27 39.54 -0.18
C THR A 111 -23.86 39.96 -0.56
N ASP A 112 -22.98 39.00 -0.83
CA ASP A 112 -21.62 39.27 -1.29
C ASP A 112 -21.23 38.24 -2.33
N HIS A 113 -21.49 38.58 -3.59
CA HIS A 113 -21.22 37.68 -4.72
C HIS A 113 -19.75 37.24 -4.79
N GLN A 114 -18.82 38.10 -4.38
CA GLN A 114 -17.40 37.75 -4.37
C GLN A 114 -17.10 36.69 -3.30
N SER A 115 -17.72 36.82 -2.11
CA SER A 115 -17.63 35.78 -1.08
C SER A 115 -18.26 34.47 -1.51
N GLU A 116 -19.36 34.51 -2.28
CA GLU A 116 -20.01 33.33 -2.87
C GLU A 116 -19.08 32.64 -3.87
N GLU A 117 -18.46 33.39 -4.79
CA GLU A 117 -17.47 32.87 -5.75
C GLU A 117 -16.29 32.18 -5.04
N PHE A 118 -15.77 32.79 -3.96
CA PHE A 118 -14.71 32.17 -3.15
C PHE A 118 -15.17 30.86 -2.50
N ALA A 119 -16.40 30.81 -1.99
CA ALA A 119 -16.95 29.59 -1.41
C ALA A 119 -17.14 28.49 -2.47
N GLU A 120 -17.62 28.84 -3.67
CA GLU A 120 -17.77 27.90 -4.80
C GLU A 120 -16.43 27.31 -5.26
N ASP A 121 -15.38 28.13 -5.37
CA ASP A 121 -14.03 27.65 -5.71
C ASP A 121 -13.53 26.65 -4.66
N LEU A 122 -13.61 27.03 -3.38
CA LEU A 122 -13.14 26.19 -2.26
C LEU A 122 -13.97 24.91 -2.09
N TYR A 123 -15.24 24.92 -2.49
CA TYR A 123 -16.10 23.75 -2.38
C TYR A 123 -15.54 22.57 -3.18
N LYS A 124 -14.90 22.83 -4.33
CA LYS A 124 -14.21 21.80 -5.12
C LYS A 124 -13.07 21.17 -4.33
N ASN A 125 -12.23 22.00 -3.71
CA ASN A 125 -11.10 21.55 -2.89
C ASN A 125 -11.58 20.73 -1.67
N VAL A 126 -12.66 21.15 -1.00
CA VAL A 126 -13.28 20.40 0.09
C VAL A 126 -13.66 18.99 -0.38
N HIS A 127 -14.35 18.88 -1.51
CA HIS A 127 -14.76 17.59 -2.07
C HIS A 127 -13.56 16.71 -2.41
N SER A 128 -12.51 17.27 -3.02
CA SER A 128 -11.30 16.53 -3.36
C SER A 128 -10.59 15.97 -2.13
N VAL A 129 -10.40 16.77 -1.08
CA VAL A 129 -9.75 16.32 0.17
C VAL A 129 -10.59 15.27 0.89
N GLU A 130 -11.90 15.52 1.07
CA GLU A 130 -12.79 14.63 1.81
C GLU A 130 -12.93 13.27 1.12
N ASN A 131 -13.09 13.26 -0.20
CA ASN A 131 -13.19 12.03 -0.97
C ASN A 131 -11.84 11.34 -1.16
N GLY A 132 -10.74 12.10 -1.22
CA GLY A 132 -9.39 11.54 -1.21
C GLY A 132 -9.17 10.69 0.05
N LEU A 133 -9.44 11.23 1.23
CA LEU A 133 -9.26 10.45 2.47
C LEU A 133 -10.18 9.23 2.52
N ARG A 134 -11.44 9.36 2.09
CA ARG A 134 -12.37 8.22 2.02
C ARG A 134 -11.87 7.13 1.09
N ARG A 135 -11.32 7.51 -0.06
CA ARG A 135 -10.76 6.57 -1.05
C ARG A 135 -9.57 5.85 -0.45
N LEU A 136 -8.58 6.57 0.09
CA LEU A 136 -7.43 5.98 0.75
C LEU A 136 -7.82 5.00 1.87
N ILE A 137 -8.72 5.40 2.78
CA ILE A 137 -9.20 4.52 3.87
C ILE A 137 -9.85 3.27 3.31
N ASN A 138 -10.74 3.40 2.32
CA ASN A 138 -11.39 2.25 1.70
C ASN A 138 -10.36 1.31 1.06
N THR A 139 -9.43 1.85 0.27
CA THR A 139 -8.44 1.06 -0.46
C THR A 139 -7.53 0.29 0.50
N VAL A 140 -6.93 0.98 1.47
CA VAL A 140 -6.00 0.38 2.44
C VAL A 140 -6.71 -0.68 3.30
N LEU A 141 -7.84 -0.33 3.91
CA LEU A 141 -8.53 -1.26 4.82
C LEU A 141 -9.16 -2.44 4.07
N SER A 142 -9.67 -2.25 2.86
CA SER A 142 -10.22 -3.36 2.08
C SER A 142 -9.14 -4.33 1.63
N HIS A 143 -7.91 -3.85 1.39
CA HIS A 143 -6.77 -4.69 1.07
C HIS A 143 -6.28 -5.50 2.28
N HIS A 144 -6.08 -4.86 3.44
CA HIS A 144 -5.52 -5.54 4.62
C HIS A 144 -6.54 -6.36 5.42
N LEU A 145 -7.79 -5.91 5.52
CA LEU A 145 -8.83 -6.51 6.37
C LEU A 145 -9.96 -7.16 5.56
N GLY A 146 -9.94 -7.06 4.24
CA GLY A 146 -10.94 -7.64 3.34
C GLY A 146 -12.24 -6.84 3.24
N GLY A 147 -13.24 -7.40 2.57
CA GLY A 147 -14.49 -6.71 2.23
C GLY A 147 -15.41 -6.36 3.42
N ASP A 148 -15.23 -7.00 4.58
CA ASP A 148 -16.04 -6.76 5.78
C ASP A 148 -15.29 -6.02 6.89
N TRP A 149 -14.28 -5.22 6.51
CA TRP A 149 -13.49 -4.43 7.45
C TRP A 149 -14.35 -3.44 8.27
N TRP A 150 -15.55 -3.10 7.78
CA TRP A 150 -16.48 -2.24 8.52
C TRP A 150 -16.98 -2.86 9.83
N SER A 151 -16.92 -4.20 9.96
CA SER A 151 -17.28 -4.91 11.20
C SER A 151 -16.43 -4.52 12.40
N PHE A 152 -15.20 -4.01 12.17
CA PHE A 152 -14.31 -3.53 13.23
C PHE A 152 -14.68 -2.14 13.76
N MET A 153 -15.60 -1.43 13.11
CA MET A 153 -15.93 -0.05 13.49
C MET A 153 -16.69 0.04 14.82
N PRO A 154 -16.40 1.04 15.67
CA PRO A 154 -17.12 1.27 16.91
C PRO A 154 -18.63 1.42 16.73
N SER A 155 -19.38 0.95 17.72
CA SER A 155 -20.85 0.92 17.69
C SER A 155 -21.50 2.29 17.44
N TYR A 156 -20.88 3.40 17.85
CA TYR A 156 -21.41 4.74 17.59
C TYR A 156 -21.33 5.13 16.10
N LEU A 157 -20.25 4.75 15.39
CA LEU A 157 -20.11 4.98 13.94
C LEU A 157 -21.10 4.12 13.17
N VAL A 158 -21.20 2.84 13.54
CA VAL A 158 -22.15 1.91 12.93
C VAL A 158 -23.59 2.41 13.11
N LYS A 159 -23.97 2.89 14.30
CA LYS A 159 -25.29 3.47 14.57
C LYS A 159 -25.55 4.75 13.76
N LYS A 160 -24.56 5.64 13.62
CA LYS A 160 -24.65 6.85 12.77
C LYS A 160 -24.91 6.47 11.32
N TYR A 161 -24.16 5.51 10.79
CA TYR A 161 -24.32 4.99 9.44
C TYR A 161 -25.72 4.39 9.22
N SER A 162 -26.14 3.46 10.09
CA SER A 162 -27.43 2.76 9.96
C SER A 162 -28.64 3.69 9.96
N LYS A 163 -28.56 4.84 10.65
CA LYS A 163 -29.61 5.86 10.64
C LYS A 163 -29.70 6.65 9.32
N ARG A 164 -28.59 6.81 8.60
CA ARG A 164 -28.49 7.69 7.42
C ARG A 164 -28.60 6.93 6.09
N ILE A 165 -28.18 5.67 6.06
CA ILE A 165 -28.07 4.88 4.82
C ILE A 165 -29.41 4.67 4.09
N SER A 166 -30.52 4.52 4.82
CA SER A 166 -31.85 4.32 4.21
C SER A 166 -32.22 5.50 3.30
N GLY A 167 -32.06 6.72 3.81
CA GLY A 167 -32.34 7.94 3.04
C GLY A 167 -31.45 8.11 1.81
N TYR A 168 -30.19 7.67 1.86
CA TYR A 168 -29.31 7.71 0.68
C TYR A 168 -29.72 6.71 -0.39
N ARG A 169 -30.02 5.46 0.01
CA ARG A 169 -30.42 4.39 -0.92
C ARG A 169 -31.78 4.65 -1.57
N GLU A 170 -32.70 5.30 -0.86
CA GLU A 170 -34.00 5.71 -1.38
C GLU A 170 -33.88 6.85 -2.41
N LYS A 171 -33.01 7.83 -2.15
CA LYS A 171 -32.79 8.96 -3.06
C LYS A 171 -32.04 8.57 -4.34
N ALA A 172 -31.19 7.55 -4.29
CA ALA A 172 -30.39 7.12 -5.43
C ALA A 172 -30.49 5.59 -5.65
N PRO A 173 -31.62 5.07 -6.18
CA PRO A 173 -31.87 3.63 -6.29
C PRO A 173 -30.84 2.86 -7.13
N ARG A 174 -30.22 3.53 -8.12
CA ARG A 174 -29.19 2.94 -8.99
C ARG A 174 -27.91 2.56 -8.26
N PHE A 175 -27.67 3.11 -7.07
CA PHE A 175 -26.48 2.84 -6.24
C PHE A 175 -26.82 2.03 -4.98
N LYS A 176 -27.98 1.36 -4.94
CA LYS A 176 -28.41 0.59 -3.75
C LYS A 176 -27.43 -0.54 -3.37
N ASN A 177 -26.74 -1.09 -4.35
CA ASN A 177 -25.74 -2.15 -4.22
C ASN A 177 -24.31 -1.64 -3.92
N VAL A 178 -24.12 -0.33 -3.77
CA VAL A 178 -22.81 0.25 -3.43
C VAL A 178 -22.65 0.34 -1.91
N HIS A 179 -21.46 -0.02 -1.41
CA HIS A 179 -21.08 0.19 -0.01
C HIS A 179 -20.93 1.70 0.24
N ALA A 180 -21.84 2.28 1.01
CA ALA A 180 -21.89 3.72 1.29
C ALA A 180 -21.52 4.06 2.74
N ASN A 181 -20.72 3.18 3.36
CA ASN A 181 -20.35 3.25 4.78
C ASN A 181 -19.62 4.56 5.09
N LEU A 182 -18.55 4.85 4.34
CA LEU A 182 -17.81 6.11 4.46
C LEU A 182 -18.56 7.34 3.89
N LEU A 183 -19.54 7.14 3.01
CA LEU A 183 -20.33 8.24 2.43
C LEU A 183 -21.35 8.82 3.43
N SER A 184 -21.73 8.04 4.46
CA SER A 184 -22.77 8.44 5.41
C SER A 184 -22.19 8.96 6.74
N ILE A 185 -20.87 8.99 6.91
CA ILE A 185 -20.19 9.51 8.11
C ILE A 185 -19.71 10.94 7.92
N ASP A 186 -19.55 11.65 9.05
CA ASP A 186 -19.13 13.04 9.07
C ASP A 186 -17.62 13.16 8.80
N THR A 187 -17.19 14.29 8.23
CA THR A 187 -15.78 14.57 7.90
C THR A 187 -14.87 14.38 9.12
N SER A 188 -15.31 14.80 10.30
CA SER A 188 -14.54 14.66 11.56
C SER A 188 -14.38 13.19 11.99
N ASP A 189 -15.35 12.33 11.67
CA ASP A 189 -15.32 10.92 12.08
C ASP A 189 -14.26 10.11 11.29
N LEU A 190 -13.82 10.59 10.12
CA LEU A 190 -12.80 9.91 9.31
C LEU A 190 -11.47 9.78 10.05
N THR A 191 -11.08 10.81 10.82
CA THR A 191 -9.86 10.74 11.64
C THR A 191 -10.01 9.76 12.80
N SER A 192 -11.23 9.53 13.31
CA SER A 192 -11.49 8.52 14.34
C SER A 192 -11.27 7.09 13.83
N ILE A 193 -11.47 6.85 12.53
CA ILE A 193 -11.18 5.56 11.88
C ILE A 193 -9.67 5.34 11.84
N LEU A 194 -8.89 6.35 11.46
CA LEU A 194 -7.42 6.27 11.44
C LEU A 194 -6.85 6.00 12.83
N LYS A 195 -7.46 6.56 13.88
CA LYS A 195 -7.04 6.39 15.29
C LYS A 195 -7.51 5.08 15.93
N LEU A 196 -8.24 4.24 15.20
CA LEU A 196 -8.89 3.09 15.78
C LEU A 196 -7.86 2.04 16.21
N LYS A 197 -8.02 1.55 17.45
CA LYS A 197 -7.27 0.40 17.96
C LYS A 197 -8.26 -0.69 18.32
N THR A 198 -8.02 -1.89 17.83
CA THR A 198 -8.72 -3.08 18.30
C THR A 198 -7.92 -3.70 19.44
N TYR A 199 -8.62 -4.39 20.34
CA TYR A 199 -8.01 -5.00 21.51
C TYR A 199 -8.28 -6.50 21.49
N ARG A 200 -7.30 -7.26 21.97
CA ARG A 200 -7.40 -8.70 22.16
C ARG A 200 -7.03 -9.07 23.59
N MET A 201 -7.51 -10.21 24.05
CA MET A 201 -7.15 -10.73 25.36
C MET A 201 -5.65 -11.04 25.42
N LYS A 202 -4.98 -10.64 26.51
CA LYS A 202 -3.58 -11.02 26.75
C LYS A 202 -3.44 -12.55 26.87
N GLY A 203 -2.25 -13.07 26.53
CA GLY A 203 -1.97 -14.50 26.68
C GLY A 203 -2.12 -14.99 28.13
N GLN A 204 -1.63 -14.19 29.08
CA GLN A 204 -1.81 -14.43 30.52
C GLN A 204 -2.84 -13.42 31.07
N THR A 205 -4.01 -13.92 31.42
CA THR A 205 -5.11 -13.12 31.97
C THR A 205 -5.59 -13.72 33.28
N ILE A 206 -6.42 -12.98 34.00
CA ILE A 206 -7.19 -13.53 35.12
C ILE A 206 -8.06 -14.74 34.73
N PHE A 207 -8.36 -14.92 33.45
CA PHE A 207 -9.23 -15.99 32.93
C PHE A 207 -8.46 -17.22 32.41
N ASN A 208 -7.21 -17.04 31.97
CA ASN A 208 -6.38 -18.13 31.47
C ASN A 208 -5.39 -18.59 32.55
N LYS A 209 -5.75 -19.63 33.29
CA LYS A 209 -4.82 -20.41 34.12
C LYS A 209 -4.13 -21.47 33.26
N SER A 210 -2.96 -21.17 32.71
CA SER A 210 -2.04 -22.21 32.23
C SER A 210 -0.83 -22.26 33.16
N ASP A 211 -0.95 -23.02 34.25
CA ASP A 211 0.03 -24.06 34.58
C ASP A 211 -0.42 -24.91 35.77
N SER A 212 -0.53 -26.20 35.48
CA SER A 212 -1.12 -27.27 36.30
C SER A 212 -0.11 -27.83 37.32
N LEU A 213 0.52 -26.98 38.14
CA LEU A 213 1.48 -27.44 39.16
C LEU A 213 1.26 -26.92 40.59
N PHE A 214 0.23 -26.09 40.81
CA PHE A 214 -0.12 -25.63 42.16
C PHE A 214 -1.58 -25.95 42.49
N PRO A 215 -1.87 -26.48 43.70
CA PRO A 215 -3.23 -26.75 44.12
C PRO A 215 -4.12 -25.50 44.04
N GLU A 216 -5.38 -25.69 43.62
CA GLU A 216 -6.38 -24.66 43.27
C GLU A 216 -6.66 -23.57 44.32
N TYR A 217 -6.17 -23.71 45.55
CA TYR A 217 -6.52 -22.86 46.69
C TYR A 217 -5.55 -21.69 46.97
N LEU A 218 -4.44 -21.51 46.24
CA LEU A 218 -3.41 -20.52 46.62
C LEU A 218 -3.16 -19.31 45.70
N VAL A 219 -3.83 -19.14 44.57
CA VAL A 219 -3.63 -17.93 43.75
C VAL A 219 -4.97 -17.31 43.35
N MET A 220 -5.71 -16.82 44.34
CA MET A 220 -6.71 -15.77 44.09
C MET A 220 -5.99 -14.44 43.98
N THR A 221 -5.75 -13.98 42.75
CA THR A 221 -5.30 -12.60 42.55
C THR A 221 -6.37 -11.63 43.07
N PRO A 222 -5.99 -10.50 43.69
CA PRO A 222 -6.93 -9.47 44.13
C PRO A 222 -7.92 -9.02 43.04
N ALA A 223 -7.48 -9.01 41.78
CA ALA A 223 -8.30 -8.67 40.62
C ALA A 223 -9.44 -9.67 40.36
N LEU A 224 -9.22 -10.98 40.57
CA LEU A 224 -10.28 -12.00 40.43
C LEU A 224 -11.37 -11.83 41.50
N LYS A 225 -10.98 -11.60 42.75
CA LYS A 225 -11.93 -11.34 43.86
C LYS A 225 -12.75 -10.08 43.61
N GLN A 226 -12.11 -9.04 43.07
CA GLN A 226 -12.78 -7.80 42.72
C GLN A 226 -13.79 -8.00 41.58
N LEU A 227 -13.42 -8.76 40.55
CA LEU A 227 -14.33 -9.13 39.45
C LEU A 227 -15.54 -9.95 39.96
N GLU A 228 -15.30 -10.97 40.79
CA GLU A 228 -16.36 -11.80 41.38
C GLU A 228 -17.33 -10.97 42.22
N TYR A 229 -16.81 -10.03 43.03
CA TYR A 229 -17.64 -9.12 43.82
C TYR A 229 -18.49 -8.20 42.93
N ILE A 230 -17.86 -7.53 41.96
CA ILE A 230 -18.56 -6.63 41.02
C ILE A 230 -19.65 -7.38 40.26
N MET A 231 -19.35 -8.58 39.75
CA MET A 231 -20.32 -9.39 39.02
C MET A 231 -21.46 -9.88 39.92
N SER A 232 -21.16 -10.27 41.16
CA SER A 232 -22.19 -10.66 42.13
C SER A 232 -23.13 -9.49 42.45
N ASP A 233 -22.60 -8.28 42.61
CA ASP A 233 -23.42 -7.10 42.88
C ASP A 233 -24.25 -6.67 41.66
N ILE A 234 -23.71 -6.77 40.45
CA ILE A 234 -24.45 -6.50 39.19
C ILE A 234 -25.59 -7.49 38.98
N ILE A 235 -25.35 -8.79 39.18
CA ILE A 235 -26.37 -9.82 38.98
C ILE A 235 -27.53 -9.68 39.99
N ASN A 236 -27.23 -9.21 41.21
CA ASN A 236 -28.23 -9.08 42.27
C ASN A 236 -28.92 -7.71 42.31
N ASN A 237 -28.42 -6.71 41.58
CA ASN A 237 -28.97 -5.35 41.58
C ASN A 237 -28.72 -4.62 40.25
N ASP A 238 -29.72 -4.54 39.38
CA ASP A 238 -29.58 -3.92 38.05
C ASP A 238 -29.06 -2.45 38.06
N LYS A 239 -29.18 -1.73 39.18
CA LYS A 239 -28.68 -0.35 39.32
C LYS A 239 -27.18 -0.27 39.62
N SER A 240 -26.55 -1.36 40.04
CA SER A 240 -25.13 -1.36 40.39
C SER A 240 -24.22 -1.34 39.15
N ILE A 241 -24.75 -1.62 37.95
CA ILE A 241 -23.98 -1.53 36.70
C ILE A 241 -23.52 -0.10 36.39
N GLU A 242 -24.29 0.92 36.79
CA GLU A 242 -23.90 2.33 36.68
C GLU A 242 -22.81 2.69 37.70
N ASN A 243 -22.81 2.05 38.88
CA ASN A 243 -21.84 2.32 39.94
C ASN A 243 -20.50 1.59 39.72
N HIS A 244 -20.54 0.37 39.17
CA HIS A 244 -19.36 -0.46 38.93
C HIS A 244 -18.88 -0.47 37.47
N GLY A 245 -19.57 0.21 36.55
CA GLY A 245 -19.24 0.23 35.13
C GLY A 245 -17.80 0.67 34.84
N ASP A 246 -17.34 1.76 35.46
CA ASP A 246 -15.98 2.27 35.29
C ASP A 246 -14.92 1.32 35.88
N ASP A 247 -15.20 0.73 37.04
CA ASP A 247 -14.28 -0.21 37.70
C ASP A 247 -14.16 -1.52 36.91
N LEU A 248 -15.28 -2.03 36.40
CA LEU A 248 -15.33 -3.21 35.54
C LEU A 248 -14.59 -2.93 34.22
N THR A 249 -14.79 -1.75 33.63
CA THR A 249 -14.12 -1.35 32.38
C THR A 249 -12.60 -1.30 32.58
N LYS A 250 -12.11 -0.64 33.64
CA LYS A 250 -10.67 -0.59 33.95
C LYS A 250 -10.07 -1.97 34.22
N LEU A 251 -10.81 -2.83 34.91
CA LEU A 251 -10.37 -4.20 35.22
C LEU A 251 -10.21 -5.00 33.93
N LEU A 252 -11.19 -4.93 33.03
CA LEU A 252 -11.15 -5.57 31.72
C LEU A 252 -10.09 -4.96 30.79
N GLU A 253 -9.94 -3.64 30.75
CA GLU A 253 -8.87 -2.95 30.01
C GLU A 253 -7.49 -3.46 30.43
N GLY A 254 -7.27 -3.70 31.73
CA GLY A 254 -6.04 -4.29 32.24
C GLY A 254 -5.74 -5.71 31.71
N GLN A 255 -6.76 -6.46 31.28
CA GLN A 255 -6.64 -7.80 30.69
C GLN A 255 -6.46 -7.78 29.16
N MET A 256 -6.62 -6.62 28.54
CA MET A 256 -6.56 -6.45 27.10
C MET A 256 -5.21 -5.88 26.68
N GLU A 257 -4.73 -6.29 25.51
CA GLU A 257 -3.62 -5.67 24.79
C GLU A 257 -4.11 -5.16 23.43
N VAL A 258 -3.38 -4.21 22.84
CA VAL A 258 -3.68 -3.74 21.49
C VAL A 258 -3.46 -4.90 20.52
N GLY A 259 -4.52 -5.28 19.81
CA GLY A 259 -4.50 -6.31 18.79
C GLY A 259 -4.07 -5.77 17.44
N LEU A 260 -4.76 -4.72 16.96
CA LEU A 260 -4.41 -3.98 15.75
C LEU A 260 -4.50 -2.48 16.04
N ASP A 261 -3.49 -1.74 15.65
CA ASP A 261 -3.47 -0.29 15.63
C ASP A 261 -3.57 0.17 14.17
N PHE A 262 -4.74 0.68 13.77
CA PHE A 262 -4.98 0.99 12.36
C PHE A 262 -3.97 1.99 11.82
N TRP A 263 -3.55 2.95 12.66
CA TRP A 263 -2.54 3.90 12.24
C TRP A 263 -1.19 3.23 12.08
N GLU A 264 -0.64 2.64 13.14
CA GLU A 264 0.72 2.09 13.11
C GLU A 264 0.86 0.93 12.12
N ASP A 265 -0.15 0.05 12.04
CA ASP A 265 -0.10 -1.16 11.22
C ASP A 265 -0.33 -0.88 9.73
N PHE A 266 -1.18 0.10 9.38
CA PHE A 266 -1.61 0.30 7.98
C PHE A 266 -1.27 1.68 7.40
N PHE A 267 -1.43 2.76 8.16
CA PHE A 267 -1.31 4.12 7.62
C PHE A 267 0.06 4.77 7.87
N ALA A 268 0.70 4.53 9.01
CA ALA A 268 1.97 5.14 9.38
C ALA A 268 3.07 4.94 8.32
N PRO A 269 3.21 3.76 7.66
CA PRO A 269 4.20 3.58 6.60
C PRO A 269 3.94 4.43 5.34
N LEU A 270 2.66 4.75 5.08
CA LEU A 270 2.23 5.46 3.88
C LEU A 270 2.37 6.98 4.05
N PHE A 271 2.07 7.49 5.24
CA PHE A 271 2.01 8.93 5.49
C PHE A 271 3.41 9.54 5.72
N PRO A 272 3.68 10.74 5.17
CA PRO A 272 4.93 11.46 5.41
C PRO A 272 5.00 12.16 6.79
N CYS A 273 3.92 12.11 7.56
CA CYS A 273 3.78 12.82 8.84
C CYS A 273 3.11 11.94 9.89
N SER A 274 3.26 12.32 11.16
CA SER A 274 2.65 11.59 12.28
C SER A 274 1.12 11.73 12.34
N LEU A 275 0.46 10.78 13.02
CA LEU A 275 -0.99 10.82 13.28
C LEU A 275 -1.44 12.14 13.92
N ARG A 276 -0.63 12.67 14.84
CA ARG A 276 -0.92 13.91 15.57
C ARG A 276 -0.92 15.11 14.63
N GLU A 277 0.08 15.21 13.76
CA GLU A 277 0.19 16.28 12.77
C GLU A 277 -0.94 16.20 11.76
N PHE A 278 -1.21 15.02 11.20
CA PHE A 278 -2.30 14.81 10.26
C PHE A 278 -3.65 15.15 10.90
N SER A 279 -3.91 14.67 12.11
CA SER A 279 -5.14 14.97 12.85
C SER A 279 -5.31 16.48 13.08
N GLY A 280 -4.23 17.18 13.46
CA GLY A 280 -4.29 18.64 13.64
C GLY A 280 -4.63 19.38 12.35
N LYS A 281 -4.07 18.96 11.21
CA LYS A 281 -4.41 19.51 9.89
C LYS A 281 -5.87 19.20 9.53
N TRP A 282 -6.33 17.98 9.79
CA TRP A 282 -7.70 17.55 9.52
C TRP A 282 -8.75 18.27 10.37
N ASP A 283 -8.44 18.55 11.64
CA ASP A 283 -9.32 19.30 12.53
C ASP A 283 -9.49 20.76 12.07
N ASN A 284 -8.41 21.38 11.59
CA ASN A 284 -8.46 22.70 10.97
C ASN A 284 -9.28 22.67 9.68
N PHE A 285 -9.01 21.70 8.80
CA PHE A 285 -9.80 21.49 7.58
C PHE A 285 -11.29 21.31 7.87
N SER A 286 -11.66 20.55 8.90
CA SER A 286 -13.06 20.34 9.29
C SER A 286 -13.75 21.64 9.70
N LYS A 287 -13.03 22.56 10.38
CA LYS A 287 -13.54 23.90 10.72
C LYS A 287 -13.69 24.77 9.47
N ASP A 288 -12.69 24.77 8.60
CA ASP A 288 -12.68 25.54 7.36
C ASP A 288 -13.81 25.09 6.41
N ARG A 289 -13.99 23.78 6.25
CA ARG A 289 -15.09 23.15 5.53
C ARG A 289 -16.45 23.56 6.08
N ASN A 290 -16.62 23.57 7.40
CA ASN A 290 -17.87 24.04 8.02
C ASN A 290 -18.11 25.53 7.78
N HIS A 291 -17.05 26.35 7.70
CA HIS A 291 -17.17 27.77 7.34
C HIS A 291 -17.73 27.94 5.93
N ILE A 292 -17.19 27.19 4.97
CA ILE A 292 -17.61 27.21 3.56
C ILE A 292 -19.03 26.66 3.40
N ALA A 293 -19.34 25.49 4.00
CA ALA A 293 -20.63 24.83 3.83
C ALA A 293 -21.82 25.63 4.40
N HIS A 294 -21.56 26.52 5.38
CA HIS A 294 -22.57 27.42 5.94
C HIS A 294 -22.57 28.82 5.29
N ASN A 295 -21.89 28.99 4.14
CA ASN A 295 -21.82 30.23 3.38
C ASN A 295 -21.43 31.45 4.26
N LYS A 296 -20.54 31.23 5.23
CA LYS A 296 -20.01 32.33 6.04
C LYS A 296 -19.11 33.20 5.17
N LEU A 297 -19.00 34.49 5.50
CA LEU A 297 -18.22 35.44 4.70
C LEU A 297 -16.75 35.02 4.59
N ILE A 298 -16.20 35.15 3.39
CA ILE A 298 -14.82 34.82 3.03
C ILE A 298 -14.19 36.05 2.37
N ASP A 299 -13.06 36.49 2.91
CA ASP A 299 -12.22 37.51 2.28
C ASP A 299 -11.09 36.86 1.46
N ASP A 300 -10.37 37.66 0.67
CA ASP A 300 -9.29 37.15 -0.19
C ASP A 300 -8.18 36.44 0.61
N LYS A 301 -7.85 36.95 1.79
CA LYS A 301 -6.82 36.37 2.67
C LYS A 301 -7.25 35.00 3.19
N LEU A 302 -8.50 34.86 3.64
CA LEU A 302 -9.05 33.61 4.14
C LEU A 302 -9.22 32.59 3.01
N HIS A 303 -9.66 33.03 1.82
CA HIS A 303 -9.72 32.19 0.63
C HIS A 303 -8.36 31.56 0.32
N GLN A 304 -7.31 32.37 0.21
CA GLN A 304 -5.95 31.88 -0.04
C GLN A 304 -5.43 30.95 1.06
N LYS A 305 -5.76 31.23 2.32
CA LYS A 305 -5.38 30.38 3.45
C LYS A 305 -6.05 29.02 3.39
N PHE A 306 -7.38 28.99 3.19
CA PHE A 306 -8.15 27.75 3.07
C PHE A 306 -7.67 26.92 1.89
N LYS A 307 -7.50 27.56 0.72
CA LYS A 307 -7.03 26.89 -0.49
C LYS A 307 -5.68 26.20 -0.27
N ARG A 308 -4.70 26.93 0.29
CA ARG A 308 -3.37 26.37 0.59
C ARG A 308 -3.43 25.20 1.55
N GLY A 309 -4.23 25.30 2.63
CA GLY A 309 -4.38 24.23 3.61
C GLY A 309 -5.02 22.97 3.01
N MET A 310 -6.00 23.14 2.12
CA MET A 310 -6.65 22.04 1.42
C MET A 310 -5.73 21.39 0.38
N GLU A 311 -4.99 22.19 -0.38
CA GLU A 311 -4.00 21.68 -1.36
C GLU A 311 -2.89 20.90 -0.68
N GLU A 312 -2.37 21.39 0.46
CA GLU A 312 -1.38 20.66 1.25
C GLU A 312 -1.92 19.33 1.79
N LEU A 313 -3.15 19.34 2.32
CA LEU A 313 -3.77 18.14 2.87
C LEU A 313 -4.09 17.11 1.77
N LEU A 314 -4.55 17.57 0.61
CA LEU A 314 -4.76 16.73 -0.56
C LEU A 314 -3.44 16.08 -1.01
N ARG A 315 -2.36 16.86 -1.07
CA ARG A 315 -1.04 16.35 -1.44
C ARG A 315 -0.58 15.23 -0.50
N ILE A 316 -0.72 15.40 0.82
CA ILE A 316 -0.37 14.37 1.80
C ILE A 316 -1.16 13.06 1.55
N ILE A 317 -2.45 13.19 1.23
CA ILE A 317 -3.31 12.03 0.97
C ILE A 317 -2.91 11.35 -0.33
N THR A 318 -2.68 12.12 -1.40
CA THR A 318 -2.28 11.58 -2.70
C THR A 318 -0.92 10.90 -2.66
N GLU A 319 0.07 11.49 -1.97
CA GLU A 319 1.37 10.84 -1.75
C GLU A 319 1.24 9.50 -0.99
N ALA A 320 0.33 9.41 -0.01
CA ALA A 320 0.06 8.17 0.70
C ALA A 320 -0.64 7.12 -0.19
N GLU A 321 -1.54 7.55 -1.08
CA GLU A 321 -2.17 6.68 -2.08
C GLU A 321 -1.14 6.14 -3.09
N GLU A 322 -0.29 7.00 -3.65
CA GLU A 322 0.75 6.61 -4.61
C GLU A 322 1.72 5.59 -4.01
N LYS A 323 2.18 5.81 -2.77
CA LYS A 323 3.03 4.84 -2.05
C LYS A 323 2.35 3.50 -1.84
N PHE A 324 1.06 3.50 -1.54
CA PHE A 324 0.30 2.27 -1.36
C PHE A 324 0.16 1.50 -2.67
N GLU A 325 -0.09 2.19 -3.78
CA GLU A 325 -0.17 1.57 -5.11
C GLU A 325 1.18 1.00 -5.56
N GLU A 326 2.28 1.69 -5.26
CA GLU A 326 3.64 1.20 -5.55
C GLU A 326 3.96 -0.09 -4.77
N ASP A 327 3.70 -0.12 -3.46
CA ASP A 327 3.89 -1.31 -2.61
C ASP A 327 3.02 -2.49 -3.09
N LEU A 328 1.78 -2.21 -3.47
CA LEU A 328 0.86 -3.21 -4.01
C LEU A 328 1.38 -3.81 -5.32
N ASN A 329 1.87 -2.97 -6.24
CA ASN A 329 2.40 -3.42 -7.53
C ASN A 329 3.63 -4.31 -7.36
N ASN A 330 4.55 -3.93 -6.47
CA ASN A 330 5.76 -4.71 -6.19
C ASN A 330 5.41 -6.10 -5.63
N LYS A 331 4.52 -6.18 -4.64
CA LYS A 331 4.07 -7.45 -4.06
C LYS A 331 3.33 -8.33 -5.08
N ASN A 332 2.52 -7.72 -5.94
CA ASN A 332 1.81 -8.46 -6.98
C ASN A 332 2.76 -9.02 -8.06
N SER A 333 3.83 -8.30 -8.40
CA SER A 333 4.83 -8.82 -9.35
C SER A 333 5.55 -10.05 -8.81
N GLU A 334 5.97 -10.04 -7.54
CA GLU A 334 6.62 -11.18 -6.89
C GLU A 334 5.68 -12.40 -6.85
N PHE A 335 4.42 -12.19 -6.47
CA PHE A 335 3.42 -13.26 -6.46
C PHE A 335 3.16 -13.85 -7.84
N LEU A 336 3.12 -13.00 -8.89
CA LEU A 336 2.91 -13.45 -10.26
C LEU A 336 4.08 -14.28 -10.78
N GLU A 337 5.31 -13.92 -10.42
CA GLU A 337 6.51 -14.68 -10.74
C GLU A 337 6.52 -16.05 -10.06
N TYR A 338 6.23 -16.09 -8.76
CA TYR A 338 6.07 -17.35 -8.01
C TYR A 338 5.00 -18.25 -8.64
N LYS A 339 3.85 -17.68 -9.00
CA LYS A 339 2.77 -18.44 -9.63
C LYS A 339 3.19 -19.02 -10.98
N LYS A 340 3.96 -18.30 -11.80
CA LYS A 340 4.49 -18.81 -13.08
C LYS A 340 5.45 -19.98 -12.87
N ILE A 341 6.35 -19.87 -11.89
CA ILE A 341 7.29 -20.95 -11.55
C ILE A 341 6.51 -22.19 -11.12
N TYR A 342 5.54 -22.03 -10.22
CA TYR A 342 4.69 -23.12 -9.76
C TYR A 342 3.89 -23.77 -10.91
N GLU A 343 3.28 -22.99 -11.80
CA GLU A 343 2.57 -23.52 -12.96
C GLU A 343 3.50 -24.28 -13.92
N MET A 344 4.73 -23.80 -14.11
CA MET A 344 5.74 -24.47 -14.94
C MET A 344 6.21 -25.80 -14.32
N GLU A 345 6.42 -25.86 -13.02
CA GLU A 345 6.75 -27.10 -12.30
C GLU A 345 5.63 -28.13 -12.40
N GLN A 346 4.37 -27.71 -12.21
CA GLN A 346 3.21 -28.58 -12.36
C GLN A 346 3.11 -29.14 -13.77
N PHE A 347 3.36 -28.31 -14.80
CA PHE A 347 3.37 -28.76 -16.19
C PHE A 347 4.46 -29.81 -16.45
N LYS A 348 5.69 -29.56 -15.98
CA LYS A 348 6.80 -30.53 -16.08
C LYS A 348 6.45 -31.86 -15.37
N GLN A 349 5.81 -31.80 -14.21
CA GLN A 349 5.41 -32.99 -13.46
C GLN A 349 4.37 -33.83 -14.21
N VAL A 350 3.37 -33.19 -14.84
CA VAL A 350 2.38 -33.88 -15.69
C VAL A 350 3.05 -34.53 -16.90
N GLN A 351 4.01 -33.86 -17.54
CA GLN A 351 4.76 -34.46 -18.64
C GLN A 351 5.57 -35.69 -18.22
N ARG A 352 6.26 -35.62 -17.06
CA ARG A 352 6.98 -36.79 -16.49
C ARG A 352 6.04 -37.96 -16.22
N GLN A 353 4.86 -37.71 -15.63
CA GLN A 353 3.86 -38.75 -15.39
C GLN A 353 3.34 -39.38 -16.68
N ASN A 354 3.14 -38.58 -17.73
CA ASN A 354 2.73 -39.09 -19.04
C ASN A 354 3.83 -39.98 -19.65
N LYS A 355 5.08 -39.51 -19.69
CA LYS A 355 6.24 -40.30 -20.17
C LYS A 355 6.36 -41.62 -19.40
N GLN A 356 6.23 -41.58 -18.07
CA GLN A 356 6.27 -42.78 -17.23
C GLN A 356 5.12 -43.75 -17.51
N SER A 357 3.90 -43.25 -17.75
CA SER A 357 2.77 -44.12 -18.10
C SER A 357 2.94 -44.80 -19.46
N ILE A 358 3.54 -44.11 -20.43
CA ILE A 358 3.87 -44.65 -21.75
C ILE A 358 4.94 -45.75 -21.62
N ALA A 359 6.01 -45.46 -20.87
CA ALA A 359 7.09 -46.37 -20.52
C ALA A 359 6.57 -47.67 -19.86
N GLU A 360 5.72 -47.55 -18.84
CA GLU A 360 5.11 -48.69 -18.14
C GLU A 360 4.24 -49.57 -19.06
N GLN A 361 3.54 -48.98 -20.03
CA GLN A 361 2.70 -49.73 -20.98
C GLN A 361 3.52 -50.47 -22.04
N ALA A 362 4.57 -49.81 -22.56
CA ALA A 362 5.47 -50.38 -23.57
C ALA A 362 6.54 -51.31 -22.96
N GLY A 363 6.74 -51.28 -21.64
CA GLY A 363 7.78 -52.05 -20.96
C GLY A 363 9.20 -51.57 -21.29
N ILE A 364 9.36 -50.26 -21.44
CA ILE A 364 10.63 -49.57 -21.72
C ILE A 364 10.87 -48.49 -20.67
N GLU A 365 12.10 -47.98 -20.56
CA GLU A 365 12.39 -46.80 -19.75
C GLU A 365 12.57 -45.56 -20.63
N ILE A 366 11.83 -44.50 -20.32
CA ILE A 366 12.00 -43.17 -20.92
C ILE A 366 12.48 -42.24 -19.82
N MET A 367 13.79 -41.95 -19.81
CA MET A 367 14.43 -41.10 -18.83
C MET A 367 14.45 -39.63 -19.27
N SER A 368 14.38 -38.73 -18.29
CA SER A 368 14.63 -37.29 -18.47
C SER A 368 16.11 -36.97 -18.42
N GLU A 369 16.49 -35.79 -18.91
CA GLU A 369 17.87 -35.28 -18.90
C GLU A 369 18.58 -35.48 -17.55
N ASP A 370 17.94 -35.03 -16.45
CA ASP A 370 18.44 -35.21 -15.08
C ASP A 370 18.74 -36.69 -14.75
N GLN A 371 17.85 -37.61 -15.14
CA GLN A 371 17.97 -39.03 -14.81
C GLN A 371 19.09 -39.71 -15.61
N ILE A 372 19.24 -39.36 -16.89
CA ILE A 372 20.32 -39.85 -17.74
C ILE A 372 21.66 -39.36 -17.20
N TYR A 373 21.72 -38.08 -16.77
CA TYR A 373 22.90 -37.51 -16.14
C TYR A 373 23.32 -38.27 -14.89
N PHE A 374 22.38 -38.49 -13.94
CA PHE A 374 22.67 -39.24 -12.72
C PHE A 374 23.08 -40.69 -12.99
N LEU A 375 22.50 -41.33 -14.00
CA LEU A 375 22.86 -42.69 -14.39
C LEU A 375 24.33 -42.77 -14.84
N PHE A 376 24.79 -41.83 -15.67
CA PHE A 376 26.20 -41.77 -16.05
C PHE A 376 27.11 -41.52 -14.84
N LEU A 377 26.74 -40.59 -13.95
CA LEU A 377 27.49 -40.30 -12.74
C LEU A 377 27.65 -41.51 -11.82
N GLU A 378 26.59 -42.28 -11.62
CA GLU A 378 26.61 -43.47 -10.76
C GLU A 378 27.65 -44.48 -11.27
N HIS A 379 27.64 -44.78 -12.57
CA HIS A 379 28.55 -45.74 -13.19
C HIS A 379 30.01 -45.25 -13.21
N VAL A 380 30.24 -43.98 -13.53
CA VAL A 380 31.59 -43.38 -13.53
C VAL A 380 32.16 -43.33 -12.10
N SER A 381 31.36 -42.88 -11.13
CA SER A 381 31.76 -42.82 -9.72
C SER A 381 32.14 -44.22 -9.22
N TYR A 382 31.32 -45.23 -9.51
CA TYR A 382 31.62 -46.61 -9.12
C TYR A 382 32.96 -47.11 -9.68
N SER A 383 33.28 -46.82 -10.95
CA SER A 383 34.57 -47.16 -11.55
C SER A 383 35.74 -46.45 -10.87
N PHE A 384 35.60 -45.16 -10.55
CA PHE A 384 36.67 -44.42 -9.88
C PHE A 384 36.85 -44.80 -8.42
N GLU A 385 35.78 -45.15 -7.70
CA GLU A 385 35.88 -45.69 -6.35
C GLU A 385 36.67 -47.00 -6.34
N ARG A 386 36.45 -47.89 -7.32
CA ARG A 386 37.24 -49.13 -7.44
C ARG A 386 38.74 -48.86 -7.64
N ILE A 387 39.09 -47.86 -8.46
CA ILE A 387 40.49 -47.45 -8.65
C ILE A 387 41.05 -46.88 -7.36
N ARG A 388 40.32 -45.97 -6.70
CA ARG A 388 40.71 -45.36 -5.41
C ARG A 388 40.95 -46.42 -4.34
N ASP A 389 40.05 -47.38 -4.22
CA ASP A 389 40.15 -48.45 -3.22
C ASP A 389 41.37 -49.36 -3.48
N ALA A 390 41.71 -49.61 -4.76
CA ALA A 390 42.90 -50.38 -5.13
C ALA A 390 44.21 -49.68 -4.73
N ILE A 391 44.23 -48.35 -4.72
CA ILE A 391 45.42 -47.54 -4.37
C ILE A 391 45.34 -46.90 -2.98
N TYR A 392 44.32 -47.21 -2.17
CA TYR A 392 44.04 -46.58 -0.88
C TYR A 392 45.21 -46.65 0.12
N TYR A 393 46.00 -47.72 0.09
CA TYR A 393 47.13 -47.93 1.00
C TYR A 393 48.41 -47.18 0.58
N ARG A 394 48.46 -46.63 -0.63
CA ARG A 394 49.63 -45.92 -1.14
C ARG A 394 49.72 -44.53 -0.53
N THR A 395 50.83 -44.25 0.14
CA THR A 395 51.09 -42.94 0.77
C THR A 395 51.79 -41.95 -0.16
N ASP A 396 52.25 -42.41 -1.33
CA ASP A 396 52.95 -41.61 -2.33
C ASP A 396 52.03 -40.93 -3.35
N ILE A 397 50.72 -41.16 -3.24
CA ILE A 397 49.71 -40.71 -4.20
C ILE A 397 48.57 -39.96 -3.48
N GLU A 398 48.12 -38.87 -4.10
CA GLU A 398 46.88 -38.17 -3.76
C GLU A 398 45.85 -38.38 -4.88
N VAL A 399 44.60 -38.69 -4.50
CA VAL A 399 43.49 -38.87 -5.45
C VAL A 399 42.44 -37.81 -5.18
N THR A 400 42.02 -37.08 -6.21
CA THR A 400 40.90 -36.14 -6.16
C THR A 400 39.82 -36.55 -7.15
N TYR A 401 38.58 -36.42 -6.73
CA TYR A 401 37.40 -36.65 -7.56
C TYR A 401 36.48 -35.45 -7.40
N ASP A 402 36.13 -34.84 -8.53
CA ASP A 402 35.20 -33.73 -8.61
C ASP A 402 34.01 -34.18 -9.47
N GLU A 403 32.79 -33.80 -9.06
CA GLU A 403 31.60 -34.11 -9.84
C GLU A 403 31.67 -33.41 -11.21
N PRO A 404 31.35 -34.10 -12.32
CA PRO A 404 31.28 -33.49 -13.64
C PRO A 404 30.33 -32.29 -13.67
N CYS A 405 30.58 -31.35 -14.57
CA CYS A 405 29.69 -30.23 -14.88
C CYS A 405 29.25 -30.29 -16.35
N GLU A 406 28.02 -29.88 -16.63
CA GLU A 406 27.52 -29.72 -18.00
C GLU A 406 28.25 -28.55 -18.69
N ASP A 407 28.61 -28.72 -19.96
CA ASP A 407 29.14 -27.70 -20.90
C ASP A 407 30.65 -27.47 -21.04
N VAL A 408 31.54 -28.08 -20.25
CA VAL A 408 33.01 -27.92 -20.41
C VAL A 408 33.75 -29.26 -20.23
N TYR A 409 34.85 -29.46 -20.98
CA TYR A 409 35.82 -30.50 -20.64
C TYR A 409 36.46 -30.16 -19.30
N GLU A 410 35.89 -30.70 -18.23
CA GLU A 410 36.41 -30.53 -16.88
C GLU A 410 37.11 -31.79 -16.41
N LYS A 411 38.14 -31.57 -15.60
CA LYS A 411 38.95 -32.61 -14.99
C LYS A 411 38.18 -33.16 -13.79
N ILE A 412 37.66 -34.37 -13.92
CA ILE A 412 36.74 -34.99 -12.94
C ILE A 412 37.44 -36.00 -12.03
N PHE A 413 38.61 -36.49 -12.42
CA PHE A 413 39.40 -37.43 -11.62
C PHE A 413 40.89 -37.16 -11.81
N GLU A 414 41.65 -37.09 -10.72
CA GLU A 414 43.10 -36.95 -10.75
C GLU A 414 43.78 -37.88 -9.76
N ILE A 415 44.86 -38.51 -10.22
CA ILE A 415 45.80 -39.26 -9.39
C ILE A 415 47.15 -38.57 -9.52
N LYS A 416 47.65 -37.99 -8.43
CA LYS A 416 48.91 -37.24 -8.40
C LYS A 416 49.93 -37.94 -7.54
N ASN A 417 51.11 -38.22 -8.09
CA ASN A 417 52.22 -38.75 -7.31
C ASN A 417 53.01 -37.60 -6.64
N ILE A 418 53.07 -37.59 -5.31
CA ILE A 418 53.69 -36.52 -4.51
C ILE A 418 55.22 -36.50 -4.72
N LEU A 419 55.83 -37.67 -4.94
CA LEU A 419 57.28 -37.85 -5.02
C LEU A 419 57.84 -37.56 -6.42
N LEU A 420 57.11 -37.94 -7.47
CA LEU A 420 57.53 -37.83 -8.87
C LEU A 420 56.97 -36.58 -9.57
N ASN A 421 56.01 -35.89 -8.95
CA ASN A 421 55.29 -34.75 -9.51
C ASN A 421 54.66 -35.03 -10.89
N THR A 422 54.21 -36.27 -11.09
CA THR A 422 53.47 -36.74 -12.26
C THR A 422 52.00 -36.89 -11.91
N SER A 423 51.10 -36.70 -12.87
CA SER A 423 49.66 -36.89 -12.65
C SER A 423 48.97 -37.65 -13.80
N ILE A 424 48.01 -38.48 -13.43
CA ILE A 424 47.02 -39.05 -14.33
C ILE A 424 45.74 -38.25 -14.10
N HIS A 425 45.09 -37.78 -15.14
CA HIS A 425 43.79 -37.13 -14.99
C HIS A 425 42.79 -37.53 -16.08
N VAL A 426 41.52 -37.47 -15.74
CA VAL A 426 40.41 -37.78 -16.64
C VAL A 426 39.57 -36.53 -16.85
N GLU A 427 39.38 -36.15 -18.10
CA GLU A 427 38.46 -35.08 -18.50
C GLU A 427 37.15 -35.70 -19.01
N SER A 428 36.01 -35.08 -18.70
CA SER A 428 34.71 -35.53 -19.20
C SER A 428 33.96 -34.47 -19.98
N LYS A 429 33.19 -34.91 -20.97
CA LYS A 429 32.17 -34.11 -21.65
C LYS A 429 30.89 -34.92 -21.81
N VAL A 430 29.76 -34.32 -21.44
CA VAL A 430 28.44 -34.95 -21.50
C VAL A 430 27.60 -34.27 -22.60
N GLU A 431 26.94 -35.08 -23.43
CA GLU A 431 26.00 -34.65 -24.48
C GLU A 431 24.70 -35.46 -24.29
N ILE A 432 23.68 -34.85 -23.66
CA ILE A 432 22.40 -35.52 -23.37
C ILE A 432 21.31 -35.09 -24.35
N ASP A 433 20.53 -36.07 -24.80
CA ASP A 433 19.32 -35.89 -25.59
C ASP A 433 18.18 -36.67 -24.93
N GLU A 434 17.16 -35.95 -24.46
CA GLU A 434 16.00 -36.51 -23.74
C GLU A 434 14.85 -36.96 -24.65
N GLU A 435 14.99 -36.83 -25.98
CA GLU A 435 13.99 -37.30 -26.94
C GLU A 435 13.92 -38.84 -27.00
N GLU A 436 12.75 -39.35 -27.36
CA GLU A 436 12.50 -40.80 -27.44
C GLU A 436 13.33 -41.44 -28.57
N GLY A 437 14.04 -42.52 -28.27
CA GLY A 437 14.90 -43.21 -29.25
C GLY A 437 16.23 -42.52 -29.54
N CYS A 438 16.50 -41.35 -28.94
CA CYS A 438 17.78 -40.66 -29.06
C CYS A 438 18.86 -41.27 -28.16
N THR A 439 20.12 -41.02 -28.52
CA THR A 439 21.30 -41.52 -27.79
C THR A 439 22.01 -40.37 -27.10
N SER A 440 22.12 -40.47 -25.78
CA SER A 440 22.96 -39.61 -24.94
C SER A 440 24.35 -40.20 -24.79
N ILE A 441 25.38 -39.37 -24.76
CA ILE A 441 26.78 -39.79 -24.81
C ILE A 441 27.62 -39.04 -23.77
N MET A 442 28.40 -39.77 -22.97
CA MET A 442 29.46 -39.23 -22.11
C MET A 442 30.84 -39.68 -22.60
N LYS A 443 31.68 -38.70 -22.93
CA LYS A 443 33.06 -38.89 -23.40
C LYS A 443 34.04 -38.67 -22.25
N LEU A 444 34.97 -39.60 -22.07
CA LEU A 444 36.00 -39.62 -21.02
C LEU A 444 37.38 -39.70 -21.68
N ALA A 445 38.24 -38.71 -21.45
CA ALA A 445 39.59 -38.67 -21.99
C ALA A 445 40.63 -38.80 -20.87
N VAL A 446 41.54 -39.77 -20.99
CA VAL A 446 42.57 -40.04 -19.97
C VAL A 446 43.91 -39.46 -20.42
N TYR A 447 44.51 -38.63 -19.57
CA TYR A 447 45.80 -38.00 -19.80
C TYR A 447 46.82 -38.44 -18.76
N TYR A 448 48.06 -38.57 -19.20
CA TYR A 448 49.23 -38.65 -18.32
C TYR A 448 50.07 -37.39 -18.51
N ASN A 449 50.18 -36.58 -17.46
CA ASN A 449 50.70 -35.21 -17.48
C ASN A 449 49.97 -34.32 -18.50
N ALA A 450 50.43 -34.28 -19.75
CA ALA A 450 49.83 -33.52 -20.84
C ALA A 450 49.57 -34.37 -22.10
N ASP A 451 49.95 -35.66 -22.08
CA ASP A 451 49.77 -36.55 -23.23
C ASP A 451 48.47 -37.34 -23.08
N LEU A 452 47.60 -37.22 -24.08
CA LEU A 452 46.41 -38.06 -24.21
C LEU A 452 46.82 -39.52 -24.37
N LYS A 453 46.28 -40.41 -23.53
CA LYS A 453 46.57 -41.85 -23.51
C LYS A 453 45.40 -42.69 -24.02
N GLY A 454 44.17 -42.21 -23.91
CA GLY A 454 43.00 -42.89 -24.48
C GLY A 454 41.71 -42.10 -24.32
N ASP A 455 40.78 -42.35 -25.24
CA ASP A 455 39.42 -41.82 -25.25
C ASP A 455 38.43 -42.98 -25.05
N PHE A 456 37.44 -42.75 -24.20
CA PHE A 456 36.41 -43.71 -23.84
C PHE A 456 35.05 -43.05 -23.93
N GLU A 457 34.04 -43.83 -24.28
CA GLU A 457 32.68 -43.33 -24.47
C GLU A 457 31.68 -44.28 -23.80
N ILE A 458 30.73 -43.70 -23.08
CA ILE A 458 29.57 -44.37 -22.49
C ILE A 458 28.35 -43.79 -23.19
N SER A 459 27.42 -44.63 -23.62
CA SER A 459 26.20 -44.18 -24.29
C SER A 459 24.96 -44.79 -23.66
N TYR A 460 23.89 -44.01 -23.61
CA TYR A 460 22.57 -44.43 -23.20
C TYR A 460 21.56 -44.13 -24.31
N ILE A 461 20.81 -45.14 -24.74
CA ILE A 461 19.71 -44.99 -25.69
C ILE A 461 18.41 -44.90 -24.89
N ASN A 462 17.65 -43.82 -25.08
CA ASN A 462 16.36 -43.65 -24.44
C ASN A 462 15.30 -44.52 -25.14
N GLY A 463 14.38 -45.11 -24.38
CA GLY A 463 13.30 -45.91 -24.96
C GLY A 463 12.41 -45.10 -25.92
N GLU A 464 11.91 -45.75 -26.98
CA GLU A 464 10.90 -45.19 -27.88
C GLU A 464 9.66 -46.09 -27.89
N ALA A 465 8.48 -45.49 -27.68
CA ALA A 465 7.22 -46.19 -27.75
C ALA A 465 6.39 -45.76 -28.97
N GLU A 466 5.71 -46.70 -29.60
CA GLU A 466 4.75 -46.43 -30.65
C GLU A 466 3.36 -46.89 -30.22
N TYR A 467 2.33 -46.07 -30.49
CA TYR A 467 0.96 -46.43 -30.16
C TYR A 467 0.41 -47.44 -31.17
N ASN A 468 -0.06 -48.59 -30.68
CA ASN A 468 -0.65 -49.62 -31.52
C ASN A 468 -2.18 -49.50 -31.54
N ASP A 469 -2.74 -48.99 -32.65
CA ASP A 469 -4.18 -48.80 -32.83
C ASP A 469 -5.00 -50.11 -32.72
N ASP A 470 -4.43 -51.25 -33.09
CA ASP A 470 -5.12 -52.55 -33.08
C ASP A 470 -5.21 -53.15 -31.67
N GLN A 471 -4.22 -52.87 -30.81
CA GLN A 471 -4.12 -53.40 -29.44
C GLN A 471 -4.54 -52.38 -28.38
N GLY A 472 -4.63 -51.08 -28.72
CA GLY A 472 -5.08 -50.00 -27.85
C GLY A 472 -4.09 -49.65 -26.73
N ASN A 473 -2.81 -49.96 -26.92
CA ASN A 473 -1.72 -49.72 -25.97
C ASN A 473 -0.44 -49.26 -26.67
N TYR A 474 0.50 -48.72 -25.89
CA TYR A 474 1.85 -48.43 -26.38
C TYR A 474 2.70 -49.69 -26.42
N MET A 475 3.50 -49.83 -27.48
CA MET A 475 4.41 -50.96 -27.71
C MET A 475 5.84 -50.44 -27.90
N PRO A 476 6.87 -51.21 -27.51
CA PRO A 476 8.27 -50.80 -27.64
C PRO A 476 8.67 -50.78 -29.11
N LYS A 477 9.20 -49.65 -29.57
CA LYS A 477 9.84 -49.51 -30.89
C LYS A 477 11.37 -49.59 -30.76
N ILE A 478 11.92 -48.91 -29.76
CA ILE A 478 13.33 -48.99 -29.36
C ILE A 478 13.37 -49.28 -27.85
N SER A 479 14.12 -50.29 -27.44
CA SER A 479 14.36 -50.58 -26.03
C SER A 479 15.54 -49.76 -25.52
N GLU A 480 15.48 -49.38 -24.25
CA GLU A 480 16.58 -48.72 -23.56
C GLU A 480 17.84 -49.61 -23.55
N GLU A 481 19.00 -49.01 -23.73
CA GLU A 481 20.29 -49.71 -23.69
C GLU A 481 21.37 -48.79 -23.11
N LEU A 482 22.11 -49.30 -22.13
CA LEU A 482 23.27 -48.64 -21.55
C LEU A 482 24.54 -49.42 -21.89
N ASP A 483 25.45 -48.81 -22.64
CA ASP A 483 26.78 -49.37 -22.92
C ASP A 483 27.84 -48.74 -22.02
N THR A 484 28.28 -49.51 -21.02
CA THR A 484 29.38 -49.17 -20.09
C THR A 484 30.66 -49.95 -20.36
N SER A 485 30.74 -50.70 -21.47
CA SER A 485 31.87 -51.59 -21.76
C SER A 485 33.23 -50.87 -21.88
N SER A 486 33.21 -49.56 -22.12
CA SER A 486 34.39 -48.69 -22.16
C SER A 486 34.97 -48.39 -20.78
N LEU A 487 34.18 -48.43 -19.70
CA LEU A 487 34.64 -48.15 -18.33
C LEU A 487 35.65 -49.20 -17.84
N ASP A 488 35.41 -50.48 -18.12
CA ASP A 488 36.34 -51.56 -17.77
C ASP A 488 37.69 -51.39 -18.49
N LYS A 489 37.68 -50.84 -19.72
CA LYS A 489 38.90 -50.57 -20.49
C LYS A 489 39.63 -49.35 -19.92
N LEU A 490 38.90 -48.34 -19.47
CA LEU A 490 39.43 -47.17 -18.79
C LEU A 490 40.12 -47.56 -17.48
N GLU A 491 39.47 -48.39 -16.65
CA GLU A 491 40.04 -48.88 -15.39
C GLU A 491 41.36 -49.64 -15.63
N ARG A 492 41.40 -50.52 -16.65
CA ARG A 492 42.62 -51.24 -17.03
C ARG A 492 43.73 -50.31 -17.50
N LEU A 493 43.41 -49.32 -18.34
CA LEU A 493 44.41 -48.37 -18.83
C LEU A 493 45.02 -47.56 -17.67
N ILE A 494 44.19 -47.08 -16.74
CA ILE A 494 44.68 -46.35 -15.56
C ILE A 494 45.59 -47.24 -14.70
N ASN A 495 45.19 -48.49 -14.45
CA ASN A 495 46.02 -49.44 -13.69
C ASN A 495 47.35 -49.77 -14.40
N GLU A 496 47.34 -49.94 -15.72
CA GLU A 496 48.57 -50.16 -16.50
C GLU A 496 49.53 -48.96 -16.41
N ILE A 497 49.01 -47.73 -16.48
CA ILE A 497 49.81 -46.51 -16.32
C ILE A 497 50.35 -46.41 -14.89
N LEU A 498 49.53 -46.74 -13.89
CA LEU A 498 49.96 -46.76 -12.48
C LEU A 498 51.09 -47.77 -12.25
N GLU A 499 51.00 -48.99 -12.76
CA GLU A 499 52.06 -50.00 -12.59
C GLU A 499 53.37 -49.64 -13.30
N LYS A 500 53.26 -49.08 -14.51
CA LYS A 500 54.42 -48.86 -15.39
C LYS A 500 55.13 -47.53 -15.12
N GLU A 501 54.37 -46.45 -14.99
CA GLU A 501 54.88 -45.08 -14.95
C GLU A 501 54.83 -44.48 -13.53
N MET A 502 54.11 -45.11 -12.59
CA MET A 502 54.06 -44.75 -11.16
C MET A 502 54.24 -45.98 -10.23
N PRO A 503 55.32 -46.78 -10.39
CA PRO A 503 55.52 -47.97 -9.56
C PRO A 503 55.64 -47.60 -8.08
N GLU A 504 55.11 -48.45 -7.21
CA GLU A 504 55.18 -48.28 -5.76
C GLU A 504 56.65 -48.24 -5.31
N ALA A 505 57.03 -47.21 -4.56
CA ALA A 505 58.37 -47.12 -3.99
C ALA A 505 58.53 -48.27 -2.96
N PRO A 506 59.60 -49.09 -3.03
CA PRO A 506 59.79 -50.16 -2.06
C PRO A 506 59.90 -49.58 -0.65
N ASP A 507 59.17 -50.15 0.30
CA ASP A 507 59.14 -49.75 1.72
C ASP A 507 60.55 -49.39 2.22
N ILE A 508 60.79 -48.09 2.41
CA ILE A 508 61.95 -47.64 3.18
C ILE A 508 61.54 -47.79 4.64
N LEU A 509 61.89 -48.95 5.21
CA LEU A 509 61.82 -49.24 6.65
C LEU A 509 62.48 -48.16 7.52
#